data_AF-A0A1P8B660-F1
#
_entry.id   AF-A0A1P8B660-F1
#
_cell.length_a   1.000
_cell.length_b   1.000
_cell.length_c   1.000
_cell.angle_alpha   90.00
_cell.angle_beta   90.00
_cell.angle_gamma   90.00
#
_symmetry.space_group_name_H-M   'P 1'
#
loop_
_entity.id
_entity.type
_entity.pdbx_description
1 polymer ?
#
loop_
_entity_poly.entity_id
_entity_poly.type
_entity_poly.pdbx_seq_one_letter_code
_entity_poly.pdbx_strand_id
1 'polypeptide(L)'
;MEISGRRMRRFRMRFRRDHLTGGENIENEASCCYCDLKISNFNEPIFRLGRRFSGVLKVWFSIGLGFGVASLILVTVFLLLQFHSNPLFSNRLTSAVFGFSPSTRVSLSGIAYVLVSTVITVSVHELGHALAAASEGIQMEYIAVFIAAIFPGGLVAFDNDVLQSLPSFNALRIYCAGIWHNAVFCALCVFALFLLPVMLSPFYKHGESLTVVDVPSVSPLFGYLSPGDVIVSLDGIQVHKPSEWLELAAILDKENSKTSNGSLYLGGSRRFHHGKGYCVPISLIEEGYKGKMVENQFVCPGDLTAFRTMPCSNAAIREVSVCLDAKDIVKLQKCGDGWVTTSDTDNQSDCVCPQVNIA
;
A
#
# COMPACT_ATOMS: atom_id res chain seq x y z
N MET A 1 57.55 26.78 -13.29
CA MET A 1 56.39 26.80 -14.21
C MET A 1 55.17 26.46 -13.36
N GLU A 2 54.62 27.48 -12.72
CA GLU A 2 53.45 27.38 -11.84
C GLU A 2 52.20 27.14 -12.69
N ILE A 3 51.43 26.11 -12.35
CA ILE A 3 50.10 25.88 -12.93
C ILE A 3 49.07 26.30 -11.89
N SER A 4 48.54 27.49 -12.15
CA SER A 4 47.52 28.24 -11.45
C SER A 4 46.29 27.43 -11.04
N GLY A 5 45.91 27.54 -9.77
CA GLY A 5 44.71 26.98 -9.18
C GLY A 5 43.42 27.57 -9.77
N ARG A 6 42.46 26.71 -10.08
CA ARG A 6 41.13 27.12 -10.56
C ARG A 6 40.33 27.76 -9.44
N ARG A 7 40.42 29.08 -9.39
CA ARG A 7 39.47 29.99 -8.74
C ARG A 7 38.10 29.86 -9.43
N MET A 8 37.13 29.17 -8.81
CA MET A 8 35.72 29.29 -9.17
C MET A 8 35.29 30.75 -9.01
N ARG A 9 35.01 31.43 -10.14
CA ARG A 9 34.54 32.82 -10.15
C ARG A 9 33.10 32.85 -9.60
N ARG A 10 32.95 33.31 -8.36
CA ARG A 10 31.67 33.81 -7.82
C ARG A 10 31.17 34.94 -8.73
N PHE A 11 30.05 34.73 -9.42
CA PHE A 11 29.29 35.82 -10.01
C PHE A 11 28.65 36.63 -8.87
N ARG A 12 29.34 37.70 -8.45
CA ARG A 12 28.88 38.63 -7.43
C ARG A 12 28.06 39.72 -8.12
N MET A 13 26.73 39.60 -8.17
CA MET A 13 25.89 40.78 -8.39
C MET A 13 25.97 41.64 -7.13
N ARG A 14 26.68 42.76 -7.23
CA ARG A 14 26.89 43.71 -6.13
C ARG A 14 25.75 44.71 -6.16
N PHE A 15 24.69 44.48 -5.37
CA PHE A 15 23.76 45.56 -5.04
C PHE A 15 24.29 46.27 -3.80
N ARG A 16 24.74 47.51 -3.99
CA ARG A 16 25.24 48.39 -2.93
C ARG A 16 24.05 48.95 -2.16
N ARG A 17 23.98 48.70 -0.86
CA ARG A 17 23.19 49.54 0.07
C ARG A 17 24.05 49.82 1.30
N ASP A 18 24.52 51.05 1.38
CA ASP A 18 25.22 51.61 2.53
C ASP A 18 24.18 51.83 3.66
N HIS A 19 24.37 51.24 4.85
CA HIS A 19 24.43 51.93 6.15
C HIS A 19 24.29 51.00 7.39
N LEU A 20 25.33 51.05 8.23
CA LEU A 20 25.37 51.28 9.69
C LEU A 20 24.61 50.38 10.71
N THR A 21 25.39 50.04 11.75
CA THR A 21 25.09 49.64 13.15
C THR A 21 24.59 48.22 13.47
N GLY A 22 25.50 47.43 14.07
CA GLY A 22 25.38 46.86 15.42
C GLY A 22 24.33 45.78 15.68
N GLY A 23 24.80 44.55 15.92
CA GLY A 23 24.05 43.50 16.60
C GLY A 23 24.42 42.10 16.13
N GLU A 24 24.93 41.24 17.03
CA GLU A 24 25.03 39.80 16.84
C GLU A 24 23.69 39.26 16.33
N ASN A 25 23.63 38.88 15.06
CA ASN A 25 22.47 38.22 14.48
C ASN A 25 22.93 37.26 13.40
N ILE A 26 22.37 36.06 13.45
CA ILE A 26 22.46 34.98 12.47
C ILE A 26 22.32 35.58 11.07
N GLU A 27 23.43 35.66 10.32
CA GLU A 27 23.45 36.19 8.96
C GLU A 27 22.82 35.16 8.00
N ASN A 28 21.50 35.22 7.87
CA ASN A 28 20.76 34.58 6.78
C ASN A 28 20.89 35.47 5.53
N GLU A 29 21.85 35.17 4.64
CA GLU A 29 21.90 35.78 3.29
C GLU A 29 20.81 35.18 2.39
N ALA A 30 19.56 35.60 2.59
CA ALA A 30 18.45 35.22 1.73
C ALA A 30 18.49 36.02 0.40
N SER A 31 19.13 35.46 -0.61
CA SER A 31 18.91 35.86 -2.01
C SER A 31 17.75 35.00 -2.56
N CYS A 32 16.85 35.57 -3.37
CA CYS A 32 15.51 35.03 -3.74
C CYS A 32 15.42 33.52 -4.11
N CYS A 33 16.53 32.87 -4.45
CA CYS A 33 16.58 31.44 -4.83
C CYS A 33 17.67 30.63 -4.09
N TYR A 34 18.26 31.16 -3.01
CA TYR A 34 19.29 30.48 -2.22
C TYR A 34 19.08 30.76 -0.73
N CYS A 35 18.87 29.69 0.02
CA CYS A 35 18.84 29.72 1.47
C CYS A 35 19.87 28.71 1.98
N ASP A 36 20.81 29.13 2.82
CA ASP A 36 21.72 28.26 3.54
C ASP A 36 21.43 28.31 5.05
N LEU A 37 21.40 27.12 5.66
CA LEU A 37 21.33 26.95 7.10
C LEU A 37 22.67 26.38 7.56
N LYS A 38 23.45 27.20 8.27
CA LYS A 38 24.71 26.78 8.87
C LYS A 38 24.45 26.25 10.28
N ILE A 39 24.94 25.05 10.54
CA ILE A 39 24.80 24.36 11.81
C ILE A 39 26.20 24.05 12.33
N SER A 40 26.58 24.71 13.42
CA SER A 40 27.87 24.52 14.12
C SER A 40 27.75 23.70 15.40
N ASN A 41 26.53 23.57 15.96
CA ASN A 41 26.28 22.89 17.23
C ASN A 41 26.65 21.39 17.22
N PHE A 42 26.65 20.76 16.05
CA PHE A 42 27.00 19.34 15.90
C PHE A 42 28.50 19.09 15.73
N ASN A 43 29.32 20.13 15.56
CA ASN A 43 30.74 19.96 15.25
C ASN A 43 31.49 19.24 16.36
N GLU A 44 31.36 19.73 17.60
CA GLU A 44 32.05 19.17 18.77
C GLU A 44 31.61 17.73 19.10
N PRO A 45 30.30 17.37 19.14
CA PRO A 45 29.91 15.99 19.38
C PRO A 45 30.37 15.03 18.27
N ILE A 46 30.26 15.43 16.99
CA ILE A 46 30.74 14.61 15.87
C ILE A 46 32.25 14.42 15.94
N PHE A 47 32.99 15.49 16.24
CA PHE A 47 34.45 15.43 16.38
C PHE A 47 34.85 14.50 17.52
N ARG A 48 34.26 14.63 18.72
CA ARG A 48 34.52 13.74 19.85
C ARG A 48 34.20 12.29 19.52
N LEU A 49 33.09 12.03 18.83
CA LEU A 49 32.71 10.69 18.39
C LEU A 49 33.73 10.11 17.41
N GLY A 50 34.12 10.89 16.40
CA GLY A 50 35.11 10.50 15.39
C GLY A 50 36.48 10.21 15.98
N ARG A 51 36.91 11.01 16.97
CA ARG A 51 38.16 10.79 17.70
C ARG A 51 38.12 9.56 18.59
N ARG A 52 37.04 9.38 19.36
CA ARG A 52 36.86 8.26 20.29
C ARG A 52 36.90 6.90 19.59
N PHE A 53 36.27 6.81 18.41
CA PHE A 53 36.20 5.57 17.63
C PHE A 53 37.10 5.57 16.40
N SER A 54 38.14 6.40 16.39
CA SER A 54 39.01 6.63 15.22
C SER A 54 39.57 5.34 14.60
N GLY A 55 39.99 4.37 15.41
CA GLY A 55 40.48 3.08 14.90
C GLY A 55 39.41 2.30 14.11
N VAL A 56 38.22 2.15 14.69
CA VAL A 56 37.08 1.43 14.06
C VAL A 56 36.60 2.19 12.82
N LEU A 57 36.47 3.51 12.92
CA LEU A 57 36.03 4.35 11.82
C LEU A 57 37.02 4.31 10.64
N LYS A 58 38.33 4.29 10.89
CA LYS A 58 39.31 4.16 9.80
C LYS A 58 39.18 2.84 9.05
N VAL A 59 38.88 1.74 9.74
CA VAL A 59 38.60 0.44 9.09
C VAL A 59 37.30 0.53 8.29
N TRP A 60 36.24 1.06 8.91
CA TRP A 60 34.94 1.28 8.26
C TRP A 60 35.06 2.11 6.97
N PHE A 61 35.77 3.24 7.01
CA PHE A 61 36.00 4.09 5.83
C PHE A 61 36.99 3.50 4.83
N SER A 62 37.85 2.56 5.23
CA SER A 62 38.69 1.81 4.29
C SER A 62 37.87 0.83 3.45
N ILE A 63 36.84 0.21 4.05
CA ILE A 63 35.86 -0.60 3.29
C ILE A 63 35.07 0.30 2.35
N GLY A 64 34.60 1.45 2.87
CA GLY A 64 33.90 2.47 2.09
C GLY A 64 34.71 3.00 0.91
N LEU A 65 36.03 3.14 1.07
CA LEU A 65 36.95 3.49 0.00
C LEU A 65 36.92 2.44 -1.14
N GLY A 66 37.07 1.16 -0.79
CA GLY A 66 37.00 0.08 -1.78
C GLY A 66 35.67 0.06 -2.53
N PHE A 67 34.56 0.19 -1.79
CA PHE A 67 33.22 0.29 -2.37
C PHE A 67 33.05 1.51 -3.28
N GLY A 68 33.53 2.68 -2.85
CA GLY A 68 33.45 3.92 -3.61
C GLY A 68 34.21 3.84 -4.93
N VAL A 69 35.45 3.35 -4.90
CA VAL A 69 36.27 3.15 -6.11
C VAL A 69 35.62 2.12 -7.04
N ALA A 70 35.15 0.98 -6.51
CA ALA A 70 34.46 -0.03 -7.32
C ALA A 70 33.18 0.53 -7.97
N SER A 71 32.41 1.33 -7.23
CA SER A 71 31.19 1.99 -7.73
C SER A 71 31.51 3.00 -8.84
N LEU A 72 32.56 3.79 -8.67
CA LEU A 72 33.02 4.73 -9.70
C LEU A 72 33.46 4.00 -10.97
N ILE A 73 34.21 2.90 -10.84
CA ILE A 73 34.61 2.07 -11.99
C ILE A 73 33.36 1.50 -12.68
N LEU A 74 32.44 0.93 -11.90
CA LEU A 74 31.20 0.34 -12.42
C LEU A 74 30.36 1.36 -13.20
N VAL A 75 30.11 2.54 -12.63
CA VAL A 75 29.36 3.61 -13.30
C VAL A 75 30.10 4.09 -14.55
N THR A 76 31.43 4.23 -14.48
CA THR A 76 32.23 4.63 -15.66
C THR A 76 32.11 3.62 -16.79
N VAL A 77 32.28 2.32 -16.51
CA VAL A 77 32.13 1.25 -17.49
C VAL A 77 30.70 1.22 -18.04
N PHE A 78 29.69 1.37 -17.18
CA PHE A 78 28.29 1.45 -17.60
C PHE A 78 28.03 2.60 -18.57
N LEU A 79 28.52 3.81 -18.26
CA LEU A 79 28.38 4.97 -19.15
C LEU A 79 29.10 4.80 -20.49
N LEU A 80 30.28 4.16 -20.49
CA LEU A 80 31.01 3.83 -21.72
C LEU A 80 30.25 2.82 -22.59
N LEU A 81 29.68 1.77 -21.97
CA LEU A 81 28.83 0.79 -22.66
C LEU A 81 27.57 1.44 -23.23
N GLN A 82 26.94 2.35 -22.49
CA GLN A 82 25.77 3.11 -22.93
C GLN A 82 26.09 3.96 -24.18
N PHE A 83 27.26 4.60 -24.20
CA PHE A 83 27.69 5.45 -25.32
C PHE A 83 28.00 4.63 -26.58
N HIS A 84 28.55 3.42 -26.45
CA HIS A 84 28.97 2.60 -27.58
C HIS A 84 27.86 1.69 -28.15
N SER A 85 26.83 1.38 -27.36
CA SER A 85 25.80 0.41 -27.75
C SER A 85 24.65 1.02 -28.55
N ASN A 86 24.02 0.21 -29.41
CA ASN A 86 22.83 0.59 -30.17
C ASN A 86 21.70 1.14 -29.27
N PRO A 87 20.90 2.12 -29.74
CA PRO A 87 19.89 2.83 -28.95
C PRO A 87 18.79 1.92 -28.36
N LEU A 88 18.60 0.71 -28.92
CA LEU A 88 17.64 -0.26 -28.42
C LEU A 88 18.12 -0.98 -27.14
N PHE A 89 19.44 -1.22 -27.02
CA PHE A 89 20.06 -1.82 -25.84
C PHE A 89 20.19 -0.79 -24.71
N SER A 90 20.54 0.44 -25.06
CA SER A 90 20.66 1.56 -24.12
C SER A 90 19.31 1.86 -23.43
N ASN A 91 18.19 1.84 -24.16
CA ASN A 91 16.85 2.08 -23.60
C ASN A 91 16.41 1.00 -22.60
N ARG A 92 16.74 -0.29 -22.83
CA ARG A 92 16.42 -1.35 -21.87
C ARG A 92 17.25 -1.25 -20.59
N LEU A 93 18.53 -0.91 -20.70
CA LEU A 93 19.40 -0.72 -19.54
C LEU A 93 18.97 0.48 -18.69
N THR A 94 18.65 1.62 -19.32
CA THR A 94 18.18 2.80 -18.60
C THR A 94 16.88 2.53 -17.85
N SER A 95 15.91 1.86 -18.47
CA SER A 95 14.64 1.52 -17.83
C SER A 95 14.82 0.55 -16.65
N ALA A 96 15.77 -0.38 -16.74
CA ALA A 96 16.05 -1.33 -15.67
C ALA A 96 16.78 -0.68 -14.47
N VAL A 97 17.70 0.26 -14.74
CA VAL A 97 18.52 0.90 -13.70
C VAL A 97 17.79 2.04 -13.01
N PHE A 98 17.11 2.89 -13.78
CA PHE A 98 16.50 4.10 -13.23
C PHE A 98 15.02 3.93 -12.89
N GLY A 99 14.35 2.88 -13.37
CA GLY A 99 12.93 2.60 -13.06
C GLY A 99 11.93 3.66 -13.51
N PHE A 100 12.39 4.78 -14.06
CA PHE A 100 11.54 5.87 -14.54
C PHE A 100 11.04 5.54 -15.95
N SER A 101 9.78 5.13 -16.06
CA SER A 101 9.05 5.34 -17.31
C SER A 101 8.79 6.85 -17.46
N PRO A 102 9.12 7.46 -18.62
CA PRO A 102 8.95 8.90 -18.86
C PRO A 102 7.48 9.39 -18.83
N SER A 103 6.52 8.48 -18.60
CA SER A 103 5.07 8.75 -18.65
C SER A 103 4.42 8.97 -17.27
N THR A 104 5.18 8.97 -16.17
CA THR A 104 4.60 9.18 -14.83
C THR A 104 4.38 10.68 -14.56
N ARG A 105 3.11 11.09 -14.48
CA ARG A 105 2.75 12.43 -13.99
C ARG A 105 3.16 12.54 -12.54
N VAL A 106 4.15 13.40 -12.25
CA VAL A 106 4.63 13.64 -10.89
C VAL A 106 3.52 14.34 -10.10
N SER A 107 2.97 13.67 -9.07
CA SER A 107 2.02 14.29 -8.15
C SER A 107 2.72 15.27 -7.22
N LEU A 108 2.00 16.27 -6.70
CA LEU A 108 2.54 17.19 -5.68
C LEU A 108 3.06 16.45 -4.44
N SER A 109 2.39 15.37 -4.04
CA SER A 109 2.84 14.49 -2.96
C SER A 109 4.17 13.79 -3.31
N GLY A 110 4.33 13.35 -4.56
CA GLY A 110 5.57 12.75 -5.04
C GLY A 110 6.76 13.72 -4.95
N ILE A 111 6.55 14.99 -5.31
CA ILE A 111 7.59 16.03 -5.17
C ILE A 111 7.98 16.20 -3.70
N ALA A 112 7.01 16.28 -2.79
CA ALA A 112 7.29 16.41 -1.36
C ALA A 112 8.11 15.22 -0.83
N TYR A 113 7.77 13.98 -1.20
CA TYR A 113 8.53 12.79 -0.82
C TYR A 113 9.97 12.81 -1.38
N VAL A 114 10.16 13.25 -2.62
CA VAL A 114 11.50 13.37 -3.22
C VAL A 114 12.32 14.44 -2.49
N LEU A 115 11.74 15.60 -2.17
CA LEU A 115 12.42 16.66 -1.44
C LEU A 115 12.86 16.19 -0.05
N VAL A 116 11.94 15.61 0.72
CA VAL A 116 12.23 15.11 2.08
C VAL A 116 13.27 13.99 2.04
N SER A 117 13.13 13.03 1.12
CA SER A 117 14.11 11.93 1.00
C SER A 117 15.48 12.42 0.57
N THR A 118 15.56 13.44 -0.29
CA THR A 118 16.83 14.05 -0.70
C THR A 118 17.50 14.77 0.47
N VAL A 119 16.75 15.57 1.25
CA VAL A 119 17.29 16.24 2.45
C VAL A 119 17.88 15.22 3.43
N ILE A 120 17.16 14.13 3.71
CA ILE A 120 17.63 13.06 4.60
C ILE A 120 18.91 12.41 4.05
N THR A 121 18.88 12.02 2.77
CA THR A 121 20.01 11.31 2.13
C THR A 121 21.26 12.20 2.07
N VAL A 122 21.11 13.46 1.70
CA VAL A 122 22.21 14.44 1.70
C VAL A 122 22.75 14.68 3.10
N SER A 123 21.89 14.75 4.12
CA SER A 123 22.33 14.90 5.51
C SER A 123 23.20 13.72 5.97
N VAL A 124 22.80 12.50 5.62
CA VAL A 124 23.57 11.28 5.91
C VAL A 124 24.89 11.24 5.12
N HIS A 125 24.89 11.72 3.87
CA HIS A 125 26.08 11.84 3.03
C HIS A 125 27.14 12.75 3.67
N GLU A 126 26.72 13.97 4.03
CA GLU A 126 27.59 14.97 4.66
C GLU A 126 28.06 14.52 6.05
N LEU A 127 27.18 13.90 6.84
CA LEU A 127 27.57 13.28 8.11
C LEU A 127 28.70 12.26 7.92
N GLY A 128 28.67 11.52 6.81
CA GLY A 128 29.73 10.60 6.46
C GLY A 128 31.08 11.27 6.26
N HIS A 129 31.12 12.36 5.49
CA HIS A 129 32.32 13.18 5.31
C HIS A 129 32.82 13.76 6.64
N ALA A 130 31.92 14.29 7.47
CA ALA A 130 32.27 14.84 8.78
C ALA A 130 32.89 13.79 9.70
N LEU A 131 32.30 12.59 9.79
CA LEU A 131 32.82 11.49 10.61
C LEU A 131 34.18 10.99 10.10
N ALA A 132 34.37 10.92 8.78
CA ALA A 132 35.65 10.52 8.20
C ALA A 132 36.75 11.54 8.51
N ALA A 133 36.46 12.83 8.31
CA ALA A 133 37.37 13.93 8.64
C ALA A 133 37.74 13.93 10.14
N ALA A 134 36.74 13.76 11.02
CA ALA A 134 36.95 13.66 12.46
C ALA A 134 37.82 12.45 12.86
N SER A 135 37.67 11.30 12.18
CA SER A 135 38.50 10.10 12.41
C SER A 135 39.96 10.31 12.02
N GLU A 136 40.23 11.17 11.04
CA GLU A 136 41.58 11.60 10.64
C GLU A 136 42.09 12.80 11.47
N GLY A 137 41.29 13.32 12.39
CA GLY A 137 41.66 14.40 13.31
C GLY A 137 41.49 15.80 12.74
N ILE A 138 40.76 15.97 11.63
CA ILE A 138 40.43 17.27 11.05
C ILE A 138 39.21 17.83 11.78
N GLN A 139 39.28 19.07 12.23
CA GLN A 139 38.16 19.76 12.83
C GLN A 139 37.29 20.42 11.75
N MET A 140 35.98 20.29 11.89
CA MET A 140 34.98 20.84 10.98
C MET A 140 34.55 22.25 11.44
N GLU A 141 34.40 23.18 10.50
CA GLU A 141 34.01 24.56 10.79
C GLU A 141 32.49 24.71 10.92
N TYR A 142 31.73 24.13 9.99
CA TYR A 142 30.26 24.09 10.01
C TYR A 142 29.74 23.06 9.03
N ILE A 143 28.50 22.60 9.27
CA ILE A 143 27.70 21.87 8.28
C ILE A 143 26.67 22.85 7.74
N ALA A 144 26.63 23.04 6.42
CA ALA A 144 25.61 23.84 5.76
C ALA A 144 24.64 22.92 5.02
N VAL A 145 23.34 23.07 5.28
CA VAL A 145 22.28 22.54 4.42
C VAL A 145 21.75 23.72 3.64
N PHE A 146 21.72 23.62 2.31
CA PHE A 146 21.26 24.71 1.46
C PHE A 146 20.21 24.23 0.48
N ILE A 147 19.31 25.11 0.06
CA ILE A 147 18.37 24.86 -1.01
C ILE A 147 18.71 25.80 -2.15
N ALA A 148 19.17 25.25 -3.27
CA ALA A 148 19.46 25.99 -4.49
C ALA A 148 18.34 25.75 -5.51
N ALA A 149 17.51 26.79 -5.73
CA ALA A 149 16.26 26.72 -6.51
C ALA A 149 15.26 25.67 -5.97
N ILE A 150 15.40 24.40 -6.36
CA ILE A 150 14.55 23.27 -5.95
C ILE A 150 15.40 22.12 -5.40
N PHE A 151 16.72 22.19 -5.51
CA PHE A 151 17.63 21.11 -5.15
C PHE A 151 18.15 21.32 -3.74
N PRO A 152 17.76 20.49 -2.76
CA PRO A 152 18.40 20.48 -1.45
C PRO A 152 19.81 19.90 -1.59
N GLY A 153 20.79 20.62 -1.06
CA GLY A 153 22.19 20.27 -1.02
C GLY A 153 22.75 20.40 0.40
N GLY A 154 23.92 19.83 0.59
CA GLY A 154 24.64 19.84 1.85
C GLY A 154 26.11 20.06 1.58
N LEU A 155 26.81 20.62 2.56
CA LEU A 155 28.26 20.79 2.53
C LEU A 155 28.80 20.74 3.95
N VAL A 156 29.79 19.91 4.20
CA VAL A 156 30.66 20.05 5.38
C VAL A 156 31.86 20.93 5.03
N ALA A 157 32.05 22.01 5.79
CA ALA A 157 33.21 22.87 5.67
C ALA A 157 34.34 22.40 6.61
N PHE A 158 35.52 22.22 6.04
CA PHE A 158 36.77 21.93 6.73
C PHE A 158 37.93 22.63 6.01
N ASP A 159 39.05 22.79 6.71
CA ASP A 159 40.26 23.41 6.17
C ASP A 159 40.84 22.57 5.00
N ASN A 160 40.81 23.14 3.80
CA ASN A 160 41.30 22.50 2.59
C ASN A 160 42.82 22.31 2.62
N ASP A 161 43.57 23.16 3.30
CA ASP A 161 45.03 23.07 3.37
C ASP A 161 45.44 21.86 4.24
N VAL A 162 44.72 21.66 5.35
CA VAL A 162 44.86 20.46 6.20
C VAL A 162 44.46 19.21 5.43
N LEU A 163 43.36 19.23 4.68
CA LEU A 163 42.92 18.09 3.87
C LEU A 163 43.93 17.72 2.77
N GLN A 164 44.52 18.71 2.10
CA GLN A 164 45.54 18.48 1.06
C GLN A 164 46.87 18.00 1.62
N SER A 165 47.18 18.33 2.88
CA SER A 165 48.39 17.84 3.55
C SER A 165 48.33 16.36 3.92
N LEU A 166 47.14 15.74 3.88
CA LEU A 166 46.96 14.34 4.24
C LEU A 166 47.53 13.39 3.17
N PRO A 167 47.99 12.19 3.57
CA PRO A 167 48.31 11.13 2.62
C PRO A 167 47.13 10.81 1.71
N SER A 168 47.39 10.51 0.44
CA SER A 168 46.36 10.32 -0.58
C SER A 168 45.28 9.30 -0.19
N PHE A 169 45.64 8.22 0.50
CA PHE A 169 44.69 7.22 0.99
C PHE A 169 43.72 7.76 2.05
N ASN A 170 44.21 8.62 2.96
CA ASN A 170 43.38 9.20 4.01
C ASN A 170 42.42 10.24 3.42
N ALA A 171 42.91 11.06 2.48
CA ALA A 171 42.06 11.98 1.73
C ALA A 171 40.97 11.23 0.94
N LEU A 172 41.33 10.12 0.28
CA LEU A 172 40.39 9.32 -0.50
C LEU A 172 39.32 8.63 0.37
N ARG A 173 39.66 8.21 1.59
CA ARG A 173 38.65 7.75 2.57
C ARG A 173 37.61 8.82 2.86
N ILE A 174 38.05 10.07 3.04
CA ILE A 174 37.15 11.20 3.28
C ILE A 174 36.29 11.44 2.04
N TYR A 175 36.87 11.48 0.83
CA TYR A 175 36.10 11.68 -0.41
C TYR A 175 35.08 10.56 -0.69
N CYS A 176 35.37 9.30 -0.35
CA CYS A 176 34.44 8.19 -0.54
C CYS A 176 33.43 8.02 0.62
N ALA A 177 33.61 8.73 1.73
CA ALA A 177 32.83 8.53 2.95
C ALA A 177 31.33 8.79 2.77
N GLY A 178 30.95 9.80 1.99
CA GLY A 178 29.55 10.14 1.72
C GLY A 178 28.84 9.07 0.88
N ILE A 179 29.48 8.59 -0.19
CA ILE A 179 28.95 7.51 -1.04
C ILE A 179 28.72 6.24 -0.20
N TRP A 180 29.70 5.88 0.63
CA TRP A 180 29.61 4.72 1.51
C TRP A 180 28.45 4.82 2.50
N HIS A 181 28.27 5.97 3.16
CA HIS A 181 27.15 6.16 4.09
C HIS A 181 25.79 6.11 3.41
N ASN A 182 25.66 6.66 2.20
CA ASN A 182 24.42 6.54 1.44
C ASN A 182 24.12 5.08 1.06
N ALA A 183 25.14 4.30 0.69
CA ALA A 183 24.98 2.88 0.39
C ALA A 183 24.52 2.10 1.63
N VAL A 184 25.14 2.36 2.79
CA VAL A 184 24.75 1.74 4.07
C VAL A 184 23.34 2.16 4.46
N PHE A 185 22.99 3.44 4.33
CA PHE A 185 21.64 3.94 4.61
C PHE A 185 20.60 3.30 3.70
N CYS A 186 20.90 3.14 2.41
CA CYS A 186 20.05 2.41 1.48
C CYS A 186 19.85 0.95 1.92
N ALA A 187 20.91 0.25 2.31
CA ALA A 187 20.81 -1.12 2.82
C ALA A 187 19.95 -1.19 4.10
N LEU A 188 20.07 -0.22 5.00
CA LEU A 188 19.23 -0.12 6.21
C LEU A 188 17.76 0.12 5.85
N CYS A 189 17.47 0.97 4.87
CA CYS A 189 16.10 1.19 4.38
C CYS A 189 15.50 -0.09 3.77
N VAL A 190 16.27 -0.82 2.95
CA VAL A 190 15.83 -2.10 2.37
C VAL A 190 15.57 -3.12 3.48
N PHE A 191 16.45 -3.20 4.47
CA PHE A 191 16.26 -4.07 5.63
C PHE A 191 15.02 -3.68 6.45
N ALA A 192 14.77 -2.38 6.65
CA ALA A 192 13.57 -1.89 7.32
C ALA A 192 12.29 -2.24 6.54
N LEU A 193 12.32 -2.14 5.20
CA LEU A 193 11.20 -2.56 4.35
C LEU A 193 10.93 -4.06 4.47
N PHE A 194 11.98 -4.87 4.55
CA PHE A 194 11.83 -6.32 4.79
C PHE A 194 11.21 -6.62 6.17
N LEU A 195 11.57 -5.85 7.20
CA LEU A 195 11.02 -5.97 8.54
C LEU A 195 9.64 -5.32 8.72
N LEU A 196 9.16 -4.56 7.73
CA LEU A 196 7.92 -3.79 7.83
C LEU A 196 6.71 -4.64 8.25
N PRO A 197 6.47 -5.86 7.73
CA PRO A 197 5.35 -6.69 8.17
C PRO A 197 5.42 -7.05 9.65
N VAL A 198 6.62 -7.32 10.17
CA VAL A 198 6.84 -7.65 11.58
C VAL A 198 6.63 -6.41 12.44
N MET A 199 7.16 -5.25 12.02
CA MET A 199 7.00 -3.98 12.72
C MET A 199 5.54 -3.53 12.78
N LEU A 200 4.77 -3.81 11.73
CA LEU A 200 3.36 -3.47 11.66
C LEU A 200 2.46 -4.51 12.33
N SER A 201 2.90 -5.77 12.48
CA SER A 201 2.11 -6.85 13.08
C SER A 201 1.40 -6.51 14.40
N PRO A 202 2.00 -5.80 15.40
CA PRO A 202 1.26 -5.45 16.63
C PRO A 202 0.12 -4.45 16.40
N PHE A 203 0.13 -3.71 15.29
CA PHE A 203 -0.92 -2.77 14.92
C PHE A 203 -2.03 -3.41 14.07
N TYR A 204 -1.82 -4.65 13.59
CA TYR A 204 -2.81 -5.39 12.83
C TYR A 204 -3.44 -6.48 13.70
N LYS A 205 -4.75 -6.38 13.91
CA LYS A 205 -5.52 -7.49 14.47
C LYS A 205 -5.78 -8.52 13.37
N HIS A 206 -5.40 -9.76 13.62
CA HIS A 206 -5.64 -10.88 12.71
C HIS A 206 -6.71 -11.83 13.28
N GLY A 207 -7.64 -12.27 12.43
CA GLY A 207 -8.53 -13.40 12.74
C GLY A 207 -9.71 -13.13 13.66
N GLU A 208 -10.04 -11.86 13.98
CA GLU A 208 -11.26 -11.54 14.74
C GLU A 208 -12.54 -11.57 13.87
N SER A 209 -12.42 -11.44 12.54
CA SER A 209 -13.59 -11.33 11.65
C SER A 209 -13.29 -11.81 10.24
N LEU A 210 -14.25 -12.51 9.62
CA LEU A 210 -14.18 -12.93 8.22
C LEU A 210 -14.53 -11.73 7.33
N THR A 211 -13.52 -11.16 6.67
CA THR A 211 -13.69 -9.96 5.82
C THR A 211 -13.55 -10.31 4.35
N VAL A 212 -14.44 -9.76 3.52
CA VAL A 212 -14.39 -9.90 2.07
C VAL A 212 -13.24 -9.06 1.53
N VAL A 213 -12.23 -9.70 0.94
CA VAL A 213 -11.08 -9.01 0.32
C VAL A 213 -11.42 -8.55 -1.10
N ASP A 214 -12.11 -9.40 -1.86
CA ASP A 214 -12.51 -9.14 -3.24
C ASP A 214 -13.67 -10.06 -3.65
N VAL A 215 -14.46 -9.64 -4.64
CA VAL A 215 -15.58 -10.41 -5.21
C VAL A 215 -15.46 -10.42 -6.73
N PRO A 216 -15.14 -11.57 -7.36
CA PRO A 216 -15.06 -11.67 -8.81
C PRO A 216 -16.38 -11.29 -9.49
N SER A 217 -16.30 -10.59 -10.63
CA SER A 217 -17.48 -10.15 -11.40
C SER A 217 -18.34 -11.28 -11.95
N VAL A 218 -17.78 -12.49 -12.05
CA VAL A 218 -18.48 -13.72 -12.46
C VAL A 218 -19.18 -14.43 -11.30
N SER A 219 -18.95 -13.99 -10.05
CA SER A 219 -19.54 -14.61 -8.87
C SER A 219 -21.02 -14.24 -8.75
N PRO A 220 -21.91 -15.17 -8.38
CA PRO A 220 -23.30 -14.84 -8.03
C PRO A 220 -23.44 -13.86 -6.85
N LEU A 221 -22.36 -13.67 -6.08
CA LEU A 221 -22.30 -12.73 -4.96
C LEU A 221 -21.90 -11.31 -5.39
N PHE A 222 -21.55 -11.11 -6.67
CA PHE A 222 -21.23 -9.80 -7.21
C PHE A 222 -22.45 -8.87 -7.15
N GLY A 223 -22.26 -7.67 -6.60
CA GLY A 223 -23.34 -6.70 -6.35
C GLY A 223 -24.05 -6.88 -5.00
N TYR A 224 -23.85 -8.01 -4.32
CA TYR A 224 -24.42 -8.28 -2.99
C TYR A 224 -23.38 -8.17 -1.87
N LEU A 225 -22.11 -8.43 -2.16
CA LEU A 225 -20.98 -8.26 -1.26
C LEU A 225 -19.97 -7.27 -1.82
N SER A 226 -19.39 -6.45 -0.94
CA SER A 226 -18.37 -5.46 -1.28
C SER A 226 -17.04 -5.76 -0.55
N PRO A 227 -15.88 -5.42 -1.15
CA PRO A 227 -14.61 -5.45 -0.45
C PRO A 227 -14.67 -4.64 0.85
N GLY A 228 -14.34 -5.26 1.97
CA GLY A 228 -14.43 -4.68 3.32
C GLY A 228 -15.63 -5.15 4.14
N ASP A 229 -16.63 -5.81 3.53
CA ASP A 229 -17.77 -6.35 4.28
C ASP A 229 -17.32 -7.46 5.24
N VAL A 230 -17.93 -7.49 6.43
CA VAL A 230 -17.68 -8.51 7.45
C VAL A 230 -18.81 -9.54 7.44
N ILE A 231 -18.46 -10.79 7.14
CA ILE A 231 -19.39 -11.92 7.19
C ILE A 231 -19.51 -12.39 8.64
N VAL A 232 -20.71 -12.27 9.20
CA VAL A 232 -21.00 -12.65 10.59
C VAL A 232 -21.59 -14.06 10.68
N SER A 233 -22.41 -14.46 9.71
CA SER A 233 -23.10 -15.76 9.71
C SER A 233 -23.45 -16.25 8.31
N LEU A 234 -23.55 -17.57 8.15
CA LEU A 234 -24.04 -18.27 6.95
C LEU A 234 -25.18 -19.21 7.34
N ASP A 235 -26.34 -19.09 6.68
CA ASP A 235 -27.59 -19.82 7.01
C ASP A 235 -27.95 -19.80 8.51
N GLY A 236 -27.67 -18.67 9.19
CA GLY A 236 -27.93 -18.49 10.63
C GLY A 236 -26.84 -19.03 11.57
N ILE A 237 -25.82 -19.73 11.05
CA ILE A 237 -24.68 -20.22 11.83
C ILE A 237 -23.60 -19.14 11.86
N GLN A 238 -23.11 -18.76 13.04
CA GLN A 238 -22.03 -17.78 13.17
C GLN A 238 -20.71 -18.33 12.63
N VAL A 239 -19.98 -17.51 11.88
CA VAL A 239 -18.73 -17.89 11.22
C VAL A 239 -17.66 -16.86 11.55
N HIS A 240 -16.55 -17.32 12.12
CA HIS A 240 -15.43 -16.44 12.49
C HIS A 240 -14.18 -16.72 11.65
N LYS A 241 -14.08 -17.91 11.04
CA LYS A 241 -12.90 -18.34 10.28
C LYS A 241 -13.24 -18.68 8.82
N PRO A 242 -12.31 -18.44 7.88
CA PRO A 242 -12.48 -18.87 6.49
C PRO A 242 -12.70 -20.38 6.33
N SER A 243 -12.11 -21.21 7.21
CA SER A 243 -12.29 -22.67 7.19
C SER A 243 -13.72 -23.09 7.51
N GLU A 244 -14.35 -22.44 8.49
CA GLU A 244 -15.75 -22.69 8.90
C GLU A 244 -16.72 -22.30 7.77
N TRP A 245 -16.47 -21.16 7.11
CA TRP A 245 -17.22 -20.75 5.92
C TRP A 245 -17.15 -21.80 4.80
N LEU A 246 -15.94 -22.26 4.47
CA LEU A 246 -15.73 -23.22 3.39
C LEU A 246 -16.41 -24.56 3.66
N GLU A 247 -16.32 -25.05 4.89
CA GLU A 247 -16.98 -26.29 5.30
C GLU A 247 -18.50 -26.17 5.22
N LEU A 248 -19.06 -25.09 5.77
CA LEU A 248 -20.51 -24.87 5.76
C LEU A 248 -21.06 -24.64 4.35
N ALA A 249 -20.34 -23.89 3.51
CA ALA A 249 -20.71 -23.69 2.11
C ALA A 249 -20.70 -25.01 1.31
N ALA A 250 -19.73 -25.90 1.56
CA ALA A 250 -19.66 -27.20 0.91
C ALA A 250 -20.82 -28.13 1.34
N ILE A 251 -21.24 -28.06 2.61
CA ILE A 251 -22.39 -28.82 3.11
C ILE A 251 -23.67 -28.34 2.42
N LEU A 252 -23.88 -27.03 2.34
CA LEU A 252 -25.06 -26.43 1.70
C LEU A 252 -25.15 -26.75 0.20
N ASP A 253 -24.01 -26.73 -0.52
CA ASP A 253 -23.97 -27.10 -1.93
C ASP A 253 -24.36 -28.57 -2.15
N LYS A 254 -23.83 -29.47 -1.31
CA LYS A 254 -24.16 -30.91 -1.36
C LYS A 254 -25.63 -31.18 -1.08
N GLU A 255 -26.24 -30.43 -0.16
CA GLU A 255 -27.66 -30.54 0.15
C GLU A 255 -28.52 -30.07 -1.02
N ASN A 256 -28.21 -28.91 -1.61
CA ASN A 256 -28.92 -28.38 -2.78
C ASN A 256 -28.81 -29.29 -4.02
N SER A 257 -27.65 -29.90 -4.24
CA SER A 257 -27.43 -30.83 -5.36
C SER A 257 -28.28 -32.11 -5.24
N LYS A 258 -28.44 -32.63 -4.01
CA LYS A 258 -29.29 -33.81 -3.75
C LYS A 258 -30.77 -33.51 -3.96
N THR A 259 -31.23 -32.34 -3.53
CA THR A 259 -32.63 -31.89 -3.72
C THR A 259 -32.95 -31.66 -5.20
N SER A 260 -31.98 -31.21 -6.01
CA SER A 260 -32.15 -31.00 -7.45
C SER A 260 -32.35 -32.32 -8.22
N ASN A 261 -31.58 -33.37 -7.90
CA ASN A 261 -31.65 -34.67 -8.59
C ASN A 261 -32.91 -35.50 -8.24
N GLY A 262 -33.59 -35.21 -7.14
CA GLY A 262 -34.87 -35.85 -6.78
C GLY A 262 -36.08 -35.29 -7.52
N SER A 263 -35.93 -34.18 -8.27
CA SER A 263 -37.06 -33.44 -8.84
C SER A 263 -37.43 -33.81 -10.28
N LEU A 264 -36.69 -34.75 -10.91
CA LEU A 264 -36.78 -35.02 -12.35
C LEU A 264 -37.68 -36.21 -12.75
N TYR A 265 -38.29 -36.91 -11.80
CA TYR A 265 -39.32 -37.93 -12.10
C TYR A 265 -40.49 -37.78 -11.13
N LEU A 266 -41.50 -37.00 -11.52
CA LEU A 266 -42.93 -37.33 -11.33
C LEU A 266 -43.78 -36.17 -11.86
N GLY A 267 -44.41 -36.41 -13.01
CA GLY A 267 -45.60 -35.68 -13.43
C GLY A 267 -46.80 -36.26 -12.67
N GLY A 268 -47.45 -35.43 -11.87
CA GLY A 268 -48.63 -35.80 -11.08
C GLY A 268 -48.57 -35.18 -9.68
N SER A 269 -49.54 -34.30 -9.39
CA SER A 269 -49.83 -33.66 -8.08
C SER A 269 -48.70 -33.68 -7.04
N ARG A 270 -47.86 -32.63 -7.04
CA ARG A 270 -46.84 -32.47 -5.99
C ARG A 270 -47.49 -31.96 -4.70
N ARG A 271 -47.55 -32.82 -3.68
CA ARG A 271 -47.22 -32.37 -2.33
C ARG A 271 -45.70 -32.20 -2.31
N PHE A 272 -45.23 -30.96 -2.28
CA PHE A 272 -43.82 -30.63 -2.10
C PHE A 272 -43.49 -30.91 -0.63
N HIS A 273 -43.03 -32.11 -0.32
CA HIS A 273 -42.37 -32.39 0.95
C HIS A 273 -40.96 -31.81 0.88
N HIS A 274 -40.54 -31.02 1.88
CA HIS A 274 -39.23 -30.38 1.99
C HIS A 274 -39.00 -29.14 1.11
N GLY A 275 -39.72 -28.04 1.41
CA GLY A 275 -39.50 -26.72 0.80
C GLY A 275 -39.13 -25.65 1.83
N LYS A 276 -38.09 -24.85 1.57
CA LYS A 276 -37.81 -23.61 2.30
C LYS A 276 -38.59 -22.46 1.65
N GLY A 277 -39.55 -21.86 2.35
CA GLY A 277 -40.37 -20.72 1.89
C GLY A 277 -40.43 -19.55 2.88
N TYR A 278 -41.05 -18.46 2.44
CA TYR A 278 -41.34 -17.28 3.28
C TYR A 278 -42.84 -16.95 3.20
N CYS A 279 -43.41 -16.50 4.30
CA CYS A 279 -44.78 -16.00 4.37
C CYS A 279 -44.83 -14.59 3.78
N VAL A 280 -45.31 -14.49 2.55
CA VAL A 280 -45.43 -13.23 1.81
C VAL A 280 -46.91 -12.80 1.75
N PRO A 281 -47.26 -11.59 2.24
CA PRO A 281 -48.58 -10.99 2.07
C PRO A 281 -49.02 -10.97 0.60
N ILE A 282 -50.32 -11.20 0.35
CA ILE A 282 -50.88 -11.22 -1.01
C ILE A 282 -50.69 -9.88 -1.74
N SER A 283 -50.71 -8.76 -1.01
CA SER A 283 -50.45 -7.43 -1.57
C SER A 283 -49.08 -7.31 -2.25
N LEU A 284 -48.03 -7.87 -1.65
CA LEU A 284 -46.68 -7.89 -2.23
C LEU A 284 -46.58 -8.81 -3.46
N ILE A 285 -47.41 -9.85 -3.51
CA ILE A 285 -47.48 -10.77 -4.66
C ILE A 285 -48.21 -10.09 -5.83
N GLU A 286 -49.26 -9.31 -5.54
CA GLU A 286 -50.02 -8.55 -6.54
C GLU A 286 -49.26 -7.34 -7.09
N GLU A 287 -48.47 -6.67 -6.26
CA GLU A 287 -47.57 -5.57 -6.65
C GLU A 287 -46.30 -6.06 -7.36
N GLY A 288 -45.91 -7.32 -7.14
CA GLY A 288 -44.71 -7.92 -7.72
C GLY A 288 -44.76 -8.06 -9.24
N TYR A 289 -43.61 -7.90 -9.88
CA TYR A 289 -43.52 -8.01 -11.34
C TYR A 289 -43.68 -9.47 -11.78
N LYS A 290 -44.59 -9.75 -12.71
CA LYS A 290 -44.75 -11.11 -13.28
C LYS A 290 -43.56 -11.42 -14.18
N GLY A 291 -42.74 -12.39 -13.77
CA GLY A 291 -41.52 -12.77 -14.50
C GLY A 291 -41.80 -13.20 -15.94
N LYS A 292 -40.87 -12.90 -16.85
CA LYS A 292 -40.94 -13.33 -18.25
C LYS A 292 -40.29 -14.71 -18.36
N MET A 293 -40.99 -15.70 -18.95
CA MET A 293 -40.37 -16.98 -19.29
C MET A 293 -39.54 -16.83 -20.56
N VAL A 294 -38.25 -17.12 -20.47
CA VAL A 294 -37.34 -17.24 -21.60
C VAL A 294 -36.60 -18.57 -21.43
N GLU A 295 -36.68 -19.46 -22.43
CA GLU A 295 -35.96 -20.76 -22.44
C GLU A 295 -36.10 -21.59 -21.15
N ASN A 296 -37.34 -21.77 -20.65
CA ASN A 296 -37.65 -22.51 -19.41
C ASN A 296 -37.08 -21.92 -18.10
N GLN A 297 -36.47 -20.74 -18.12
CA GLN A 297 -36.09 -20.00 -16.91
C GLN A 297 -36.93 -18.73 -16.74
N PHE A 298 -37.28 -18.44 -15.48
CA PHE A 298 -37.92 -17.18 -15.11
C PHE A 298 -36.84 -16.12 -14.95
N VAL A 299 -36.85 -15.11 -15.82
CA VAL A 299 -35.90 -14.01 -15.77
C VAL A 299 -36.61 -12.78 -15.21
N CYS A 300 -36.08 -12.25 -14.11
CA CYS A 300 -36.56 -11.02 -13.48
C CYS A 300 -35.73 -9.81 -13.95
N PRO A 301 -36.36 -8.65 -14.16
CA PRO A 301 -35.64 -7.44 -14.53
C PRO A 301 -34.91 -6.83 -13.32
N GLY A 302 -33.67 -6.37 -13.52
CA GLY A 302 -32.88 -5.69 -12.49
C GLY A 302 -32.37 -6.62 -11.38
N ASP A 303 -32.33 -6.11 -10.16
CA ASP A 303 -31.86 -6.83 -8.96
C ASP A 303 -32.94 -7.71 -8.29
N LEU A 304 -34.07 -7.92 -8.98
CA LEU A 304 -35.20 -8.70 -8.45
C LEU A 304 -34.93 -10.21 -8.58
N THR A 305 -35.36 -10.96 -7.57
CA THR A 305 -35.21 -12.42 -7.53
C THR A 305 -36.54 -13.09 -7.87
N ALA A 306 -36.49 -14.19 -8.63
CA ALA A 306 -37.67 -14.96 -9.00
C ALA A 306 -38.11 -15.88 -7.85
N PHE A 307 -39.33 -15.66 -7.35
CA PHE A 307 -39.98 -16.53 -6.37
C PHE A 307 -41.15 -17.28 -7.02
N ARG A 308 -41.41 -18.50 -6.56
CA ARG A 308 -42.59 -19.28 -6.96
C ARG A 308 -43.63 -19.21 -5.85
N THR A 309 -44.87 -18.86 -6.21
CA THR A 309 -45.98 -18.85 -5.24
C THR A 309 -46.42 -20.28 -4.90
N MET A 310 -46.74 -20.51 -3.63
CA MET A 310 -47.40 -21.73 -3.16
C MET A 310 -48.57 -21.35 -2.26
N PRO A 311 -49.79 -21.90 -2.50
CA PRO A 311 -50.92 -21.61 -1.65
C PRO A 311 -50.77 -22.30 -0.28
N CYS A 312 -51.06 -21.58 0.81
CA CYS A 312 -51.01 -22.09 2.20
C CYS A 312 -52.21 -22.99 2.57
N SER A 313 -53.13 -23.22 1.63
CA SER A 313 -54.32 -24.06 1.78
C SER A 313 -54.68 -24.63 0.41
N ASN A 314 -55.51 -25.69 0.34
CA ASN A 314 -55.94 -26.39 -0.90
C ASN A 314 -56.69 -25.53 -1.95
N ALA A 315 -56.49 -24.22 -1.99
CA ALA A 315 -56.92 -23.33 -3.04
C ALA A 315 -56.05 -23.52 -4.29
N ALA A 316 -56.71 -23.74 -5.43
CA ALA A 316 -56.09 -23.83 -6.74
C ALA A 316 -55.59 -22.46 -7.23
N ILE A 317 -54.52 -21.95 -6.64
CA ILE A 317 -53.77 -20.84 -7.22
C ILE A 317 -52.84 -21.44 -8.27
N ARG A 318 -52.94 -20.94 -9.51
CA ARG A 318 -52.01 -21.31 -10.60
C ARG A 318 -50.59 -21.03 -10.11
N GLU A 319 -49.65 -21.95 -10.36
CA GLU A 319 -48.22 -21.70 -10.13
C GLU A 319 -47.81 -20.45 -10.90
N VAL A 320 -47.60 -19.33 -10.20
CA VAL A 320 -47.16 -18.07 -10.78
C VAL A 320 -45.79 -17.73 -10.19
N SER A 321 -44.84 -17.45 -11.08
CA SER A 321 -43.55 -16.88 -10.73
C SER A 321 -43.68 -15.36 -10.58
N VAL A 322 -43.24 -14.82 -9.45
CA VAL A 322 -43.25 -13.38 -9.17
C VAL A 322 -41.83 -12.92 -8.86
N CYS A 323 -41.44 -11.78 -9.40
CA CYS A 323 -40.16 -11.14 -9.16
C CYS A 323 -40.30 -10.18 -7.98
N LEU A 324 -39.54 -10.41 -6.91
CA LEU A 324 -39.55 -9.63 -5.67
C LEU A 324 -38.12 -9.30 -5.23
N ASP A 325 -37.92 -8.25 -4.45
CA ASP A 325 -36.62 -7.92 -3.88
C ASP A 325 -36.27 -8.90 -2.75
N ALA A 326 -35.20 -9.67 -2.93
CA ALA A 326 -34.77 -10.66 -1.95
C ALA A 326 -34.46 -10.04 -0.57
N LYS A 327 -33.98 -8.79 -0.51
CA LYS A 327 -33.62 -8.11 0.75
C LYS A 327 -34.83 -7.89 1.66
N ASP A 328 -36.02 -7.76 1.08
CA ASP A 328 -37.25 -7.58 1.85
C ASP A 328 -37.90 -8.92 2.20
N ILE A 329 -37.77 -9.92 1.33
CA ILE A 329 -38.32 -11.25 1.58
C ILE A 329 -37.57 -12.00 2.69
N VAL A 330 -36.24 -11.89 2.78
CA VAL A 330 -35.46 -12.58 3.84
C VAL A 330 -35.78 -12.09 5.26
N LYS A 331 -36.44 -10.93 5.39
CA LYS A 331 -36.91 -10.39 6.68
C LYS A 331 -38.27 -10.96 7.12
N LEU A 332 -39.00 -11.61 6.21
CA LEU A 332 -40.32 -12.17 6.49
C LEU A 332 -40.25 -13.49 7.25
N GLN A 333 -41.37 -13.90 7.83
CA GLN A 333 -41.46 -15.16 8.58
C GLN A 333 -41.20 -16.36 7.65
N LYS A 334 -40.33 -17.26 8.09
CA LYS A 334 -39.98 -18.49 7.37
C LYS A 334 -41.13 -19.51 7.47
N CYS A 335 -41.42 -20.20 6.37
CA CYS A 335 -42.41 -21.28 6.33
C CYS A 335 -41.87 -22.49 5.57
N GLY A 336 -42.40 -23.68 5.90
CA GLY A 336 -41.96 -24.95 5.33
C GLY A 336 -40.99 -25.71 6.24
N ASP A 337 -40.98 -27.02 6.06
CA ASP A 337 -40.25 -28.03 6.82
C ASP A 337 -38.74 -28.04 6.56
N GLY A 338 -38.28 -27.40 5.48
CA GLY A 338 -36.86 -27.29 5.13
C GLY A 338 -36.04 -26.34 6.01
N TRP A 339 -36.67 -25.57 6.90
CA TRP A 339 -35.97 -24.62 7.79
C TRP A 339 -35.56 -25.20 9.15
N VAL A 340 -36.07 -26.38 9.52
CA VAL A 340 -35.93 -26.91 10.87
C VAL A 340 -34.62 -27.69 11.02
N THR A 341 -33.69 -27.14 11.80
CA THR A 341 -32.70 -27.93 12.53
C THR A 341 -33.05 -27.87 14.02
N THR A 342 -33.45 -29.02 14.56
CA THR A 342 -33.71 -29.34 15.98
C THR A 342 -34.95 -28.73 16.67
N SER A 343 -35.72 -29.66 17.27
CA SER A 343 -36.83 -29.50 18.22
C SER A 343 -38.00 -28.60 17.83
N ASP A 344 -38.96 -29.15 17.08
CA ASP A 344 -40.33 -29.25 17.59
C ASP A 344 -41.10 -30.27 16.74
N THR A 345 -41.67 -31.25 17.42
CA THR A 345 -42.59 -32.24 16.87
C THR A 345 -43.92 -31.55 16.60
N ASP A 346 -44.14 -31.09 15.37
CA ASP A 346 -45.50 -31.00 14.87
C ASP A 346 -45.58 -31.54 13.45
N ASN A 347 -46.39 -32.58 13.31
CA ASN A 347 -46.47 -33.46 12.16
C ASN A 347 -47.34 -32.83 11.05
N GLN A 348 -47.23 -31.51 10.84
CA GLN A 348 -48.06 -30.75 9.93
C GLN A 348 -47.21 -30.19 8.79
N SER A 349 -47.13 -30.97 7.71
CA SER A 349 -46.38 -30.71 6.48
C SER A 349 -46.96 -29.58 5.60
N ASP A 350 -47.66 -28.61 6.19
CA ASP A 350 -48.34 -27.54 5.47
C ASP A 350 -47.70 -26.19 5.84
N CYS A 351 -47.43 -25.33 4.85
CA CYS A 351 -46.97 -23.96 5.07
C CYS A 351 -48.08 -23.15 5.76
N VAL A 352 -48.20 -23.23 7.08
CA VAL A 352 -49.16 -22.44 7.86
C VAL A 352 -48.57 -21.07 8.14
N CYS A 353 -48.90 -20.09 7.30
CA CYS A 353 -48.64 -18.68 7.60
C CYS A 353 -49.71 -18.18 8.57
N PRO A 354 -49.36 -17.58 9.73
CA PRO A 354 -50.35 -17.02 10.62
C PRO A 354 -51.13 -15.92 9.88
N GLN A 355 -52.46 -15.99 9.91
CA GLN A 355 -53.30 -14.91 9.43
C GLN A 355 -53.05 -13.69 10.32
N VAL A 356 -52.25 -12.75 9.83
CA VAL A 356 -52.17 -11.43 10.44
C VAL A 356 -53.52 -10.77 10.16
N ASN A 357 -54.36 -10.68 11.21
CA ASN A 357 -55.54 -9.83 11.20
C ASN A 357 -55.06 -8.39 10.97
N ILE A 358 -55.23 -7.92 9.75
CA ILE A 358 -55.07 -6.50 9.41
C ILE A 358 -56.26 -5.79 10.02
N ALA A 359 -56.01 -4.95 11.03
CA ALA A 359 -56.95 -3.94 11.50
C ALA A 359 -56.76 -2.65 10.70
#